data_AF-A0A164GDF8-F1
#
_entry.id   AF-A0A164GDF8-F1
#
_cell.length_a   1.000
_cell.length_b   1.000
_cell.length_c   1.000
_cell.angle_alpha   90.00
_cell.angle_beta   90.00
_cell.angle_gamma   90.00
#
_symmetry.space_group_name_H-M   'P 1'
#
loop_
_entity.id
_entity.type
_entity.pdbx_description
1 polymer ?
#
loop_
_entity_poly.entity_id
_entity_poly.type
_entity_poly.pdbx_seq_one_letter_code
_entity_poly.pdbx_strand_id
1 'polypeptide(L)'
;MSRARKSPPGPLLFIHGNRIPNVIKNKFLGLTFDQKLTWSAHVDTVVSSCLQKRNIFILLTNQKFGPNIHTLTTLFKSIVRSKVDYGAIAYGGTSSTNIAKIDIVCRGILRMILGAFKSTPVDIIYADLGLEPFKKRCQWLKARYLIKLSKNPTNSTYQPAYHHIKNPKEWPPRSIPNISPMLSELAALDPNLFKTLPDYFAQRKIPPPWSSAPHKTSYFPMSKKFAQVNQSEARAKMSHALKHLPHTTIKGYTDGSVSSLSTSCAYTFPEIKEQGAWYLTPGSNILTAELHGIFKALETCYHLDPGPTQELTLTLHGSPATLAFLATKMLTGWQVT
;
A
#
# COMPACT_ATOMS: atom_id res chain seq x y z
N MET A 1 5.27 -51.54 14.45
CA MET A 1 4.39 -51.29 13.29
C MET A 1 3.73 -49.91 13.44
N SER A 2 4.19 -48.88 12.73
CA SER A 2 3.52 -47.58 12.73
C SER A 2 2.30 -47.67 11.81
N ARG A 3 1.09 -47.51 12.36
CA ARG A 3 -0.14 -47.38 11.57
C ARG A 3 0.01 -46.14 10.69
N ALA A 4 0.27 -46.34 9.40
CA ALA A 4 0.17 -45.28 8.41
C ALA A 4 -1.27 -44.74 8.44
N ARG A 5 -1.46 -43.55 9.03
CA ARG A 5 -2.75 -42.85 8.94
C ARG A 5 -3.01 -42.62 7.46
N LYS A 6 -4.06 -43.25 6.90
CA LYS A 6 -4.59 -42.87 5.59
C LYS A 6 -4.90 -41.37 5.66
N SER A 7 -4.24 -40.57 4.81
CA SER A 7 -4.55 -39.16 4.69
C SER A 7 -6.05 -39.04 4.36
N PRO A 8 -6.82 -38.21 5.08
CA PRO A 8 -8.22 -38.01 4.74
C PRO A 8 -8.35 -37.53 3.30
N PRO A 9 -9.41 -37.94 2.57
CA PRO A 9 -9.68 -37.39 1.25
C PRO A 9 -9.74 -35.86 1.35
N GLY A 10 -9.09 -35.18 0.41
CA GLY A 10 -9.05 -33.70 0.42
C GLY A 10 -10.45 -33.09 0.32
N PRO A 11 -10.62 -31.83 0.77
CA PRO A 11 -11.93 -31.19 0.77
C PRO A 11 -12.51 -31.09 -0.65
N LEU A 12 -13.81 -31.37 -0.77
CA LEU A 12 -14.56 -31.16 -2.01
C LEU A 12 -14.95 -29.69 -2.10
N LEU A 13 -14.21 -28.93 -2.90
CA LEU A 13 -14.45 -27.50 -3.10
C LEU A 13 -15.02 -27.25 -4.49
N PHE A 14 -16.00 -26.35 -4.58
CA PHE A 14 -16.64 -25.96 -5.84
C PHE A 14 -16.66 -24.43 -5.97
N ILE A 15 -16.41 -23.92 -7.17
CA ILE A 15 -16.59 -22.50 -7.54
C ILE A 15 -17.51 -22.46 -8.75
N HIS A 16 -18.66 -21.79 -8.63
CA HIS A 16 -19.68 -21.71 -9.68
C HIS A 16 -20.09 -23.09 -10.23
N GLY A 17 -20.27 -24.07 -9.35
CA GLY A 17 -20.60 -25.46 -9.73
C GLY A 17 -19.43 -26.29 -10.27
N ASN A 18 -18.26 -25.68 -10.51
CA ASN A 18 -17.08 -26.39 -11.00
C ASN A 18 -16.21 -26.88 -9.84
N ARG A 19 -15.86 -28.17 -9.86
CA ARG A 19 -14.98 -28.78 -8.85
C ARG A 19 -13.56 -28.20 -8.97
N ILE A 20 -13.01 -27.73 -7.85
CA ILE A 20 -11.61 -27.34 -7.76
C ILE A 20 -10.77 -28.62 -7.58
N PRO A 21 -9.80 -28.90 -8.47
CA PRO A 21 -8.94 -30.07 -8.35
C PRO A 21 -7.97 -29.91 -7.16
N ASN A 22 -7.75 -31.00 -6.43
CA ASN A 22 -6.70 -31.04 -5.42
C ASN A 22 -5.35 -31.31 -6.11
N VAL A 23 -4.41 -30.37 -5.97
CA VAL A 23 -3.09 -30.42 -6.60
C VAL A 23 -1.99 -30.38 -5.55
N ILE A 24 -0.92 -31.15 -5.78
CA ILE A 24 0.22 -31.22 -4.83
C ILE A 24 0.99 -29.91 -4.79
N LYS A 25 1.05 -29.21 -5.93
CA LYS A 25 1.69 -27.91 -6.09
C LYS A 25 0.80 -27.01 -6.94
N ASN A 26 0.71 -25.74 -6.57
CA ASN A 26 0.00 -24.73 -7.36
C ASN A 26 0.81 -23.43 -7.42
N LYS A 27 0.77 -22.74 -8.57
CA LYS A 27 1.42 -21.44 -8.73
C LYS A 27 0.38 -20.33 -8.61
N PHE A 28 0.61 -19.38 -7.72
CA PHE A 28 -0.25 -18.21 -7.53
C PHE A 28 0.60 -16.98 -7.29
N LEU A 29 0.34 -15.90 -8.04
CA LEU A 29 1.11 -14.66 -7.99
C LEU A 29 2.63 -14.90 -7.98
N GLY A 30 3.13 -15.75 -8.89
CA GLY A 30 4.56 -16.04 -9.02
C GLY A 30 5.17 -16.92 -7.91
N LEU A 31 4.43 -17.28 -6.86
CA LEU A 31 4.85 -18.19 -5.79
C LEU A 31 4.34 -19.60 -6.05
N THR A 32 5.14 -20.61 -5.71
CA THR A 32 4.75 -22.03 -5.87
C THR A 32 4.45 -22.61 -4.49
N PHE A 33 3.17 -22.85 -4.23
CA PHE A 33 2.68 -23.43 -2.99
C PHE A 33 2.70 -24.96 -3.13
N ASP A 34 3.28 -25.65 -2.16
CA ASP A 34 3.19 -27.10 -2.01
C ASP A 34 2.20 -27.46 -0.89
N GLN A 35 1.64 -28.66 -0.91
CA GLN A 35 0.60 -29.11 0.03
C GLN A 35 0.95 -28.89 1.51
N LYS A 36 2.25 -28.96 1.86
CA LYS A 36 2.75 -28.82 3.22
C LYS A 36 3.35 -27.44 3.52
N LEU A 37 3.27 -26.50 2.56
CA LEU A 37 3.89 -25.18 2.63
C LEU A 37 5.37 -25.25 3.04
N THR A 38 6.10 -26.28 2.59
CA THR A 38 7.55 -26.37 2.82
C THR A 38 8.30 -25.37 1.96
N TRP A 39 7.68 -24.89 0.87
CA TRP A 39 8.26 -24.01 -0.13
C TRP A 39 9.43 -24.59 -0.90
N SER A 40 9.73 -25.89 -0.75
CA SER A 40 10.92 -26.51 -1.36
C SER A 40 10.92 -26.37 -2.88
N ALA A 41 9.77 -26.64 -3.52
CA ALA A 41 9.64 -26.49 -4.97
C ALA A 41 9.80 -25.03 -5.44
N HIS A 42 9.32 -24.07 -4.64
CA HIS A 42 9.51 -22.65 -4.93
C HIS A 42 10.97 -22.24 -4.81
N VAL A 43 11.63 -22.65 -3.72
CA VAL A 43 13.04 -22.38 -3.46
C VAL A 43 13.92 -22.95 -4.56
N ASP A 44 13.68 -24.20 -4.99
CA ASP A 44 14.43 -24.80 -6.10
C ASP A 44 14.25 -23.99 -7.39
N THR A 45 13.04 -23.50 -7.67
CA THR A 45 12.77 -22.62 -8.82
C THR A 45 13.52 -21.28 -8.72
N VAL A 46 13.55 -20.67 -7.53
CA VAL A 46 14.30 -19.43 -7.27
C VAL A 46 15.80 -19.66 -7.47
N VAL A 47 16.34 -20.73 -6.89
CA VAL A 47 17.75 -21.14 -6.99
C VAL A 47 18.15 -21.38 -8.44
N SER A 48 17.37 -22.14 -9.21
CA SER A 48 17.62 -22.35 -10.64
C SER A 48 17.62 -21.04 -11.42
N SER A 49 16.70 -20.12 -11.11
CA SER A 49 16.68 -18.79 -11.76
C SER A 49 17.91 -17.95 -11.41
N CYS A 50 18.39 -18.01 -10.16
CA CYS A 50 19.61 -17.34 -9.73
C CYS A 50 20.86 -17.95 -10.38
N LEU A 51 20.91 -19.27 -10.58
CA LEU A 51 21.98 -19.94 -11.30
C LEU A 51 22.03 -19.55 -12.79
N GLN A 52 20.88 -19.37 -13.45
CA GLN A 52 20.87 -18.83 -14.81
C GLN A 52 21.41 -17.39 -14.84
N LYS A 53 20.98 -16.55 -13.90
CA LYS A 53 21.45 -15.15 -13.77
C LYS A 53 22.93 -15.05 -13.42
N ARG A 54 23.49 -16.04 -12.74
CA ARG A 54 24.93 -16.15 -12.43
C ARG A 54 25.79 -16.02 -13.69
N ASN A 55 25.34 -16.54 -14.84
CA ASN A 55 26.13 -16.52 -16.08
C ASN A 55 26.48 -15.10 -16.54
N ILE A 56 25.62 -14.12 -16.26
CA ILE A 56 25.91 -12.71 -16.53
C ILE A 56 27.14 -12.26 -15.72
N PHE A 57 27.22 -12.64 -14.45
CA PHE A 57 28.36 -12.29 -13.61
C PHE A 57 29.64 -12.97 -14.08
N ILE A 58 29.58 -14.26 -14.46
CA ILE A 58 30.73 -14.96 -15.04
C ILE A 58 31.27 -14.20 -16.26
N LEU A 59 30.37 -13.79 -17.17
CA LEU A 59 30.77 -13.05 -18.37
C LEU A 59 31.43 -11.72 -18.02
N LEU A 60 30.85 -10.95 -17.10
CA LEU A 60 31.30 -9.61 -16.75
C LEU A 60 32.58 -9.59 -15.91
N THR A 61 32.74 -10.53 -14.98
CA THR A 61 33.92 -10.60 -14.09
C THR A 61 35.16 -11.12 -14.81
N ASN A 62 34.99 -11.85 -15.93
CA ASN A 62 36.10 -12.39 -16.71
C ASN A 62 36.64 -11.42 -17.78
N GLN A 63 36.09 -10.20 -17.88
CA GLN A 63 36.57 -9.20 -18.83
C GLN A 63 37.83 -8.49 -18.32
N LYS A 64 38.80 -8.25 -19.22
CA LYS A 64 40.04 -7.50 -18.90
C LYS A 64 39.75 -6.08 -18.38
N PHE A 65 38.72 -5.44 -18.92
CA PHE A 65 38.23 -4.13 -18.49
C PHE A 65 36.75 -4.26 -18.08
N GLY A 66 36.51 -5.04 -17.02
CA GLY A 66 35.16 -5.29 -16.50
C GLY A 66 34.57 -4.11 -15.71
N PRO A 67 33.26 -4.15 -15.42
CA PRO A 67 32.62 -3.17 -14.54
C PRO A 67 33.22 -3.24 -13.13
N ASN A 68 33.26 -2.10 -12.44
CA ASN A 68 33.73 -2.07 -11.05
C ASN A 68 32.80 -2.87 -10.10
N ILE A 69 33.32 -3.19 -8.91
CA ILE A 69 32.61 -3.97 -7.87
C ILE A 69 31.27 -3.31 -7.49
N HIS A 70 31.21 -1.98 -7.43
CA HIS A 70 29.99 -1.25 -7.10
C HIS A 70 28.89 -1.49 -8.13
N THR A 71 29.21 -1.36 -9.42
CA THR A 71 28.30 -1.60 -10.55
C THR A 71 27.81 -3.05 -10.55
N LEU A 72 28.72 -4.01 -10.36
CA LEU A 72 28.37 -5.43 -10.26
C LEU A 72 27.46 -5.72 -9.05
N THR A 73 27.70 -5.07 -7.92
CA THR A 73 26.87 -5.21 -6.71
C THR A 73 25.48 -4.63 -6.93
N THR A 74 25.38 -3.50 -7.62
CA THR A 74 24.10 -2.91 -8.02
C THR A 74 23.35 -3.83 -8.98
N LEU A 75 24.05 -4.46 -9.94
CA LEU A 75 23.47 -5.45 -10.83
C LEU A 75 22.99 -6.71 -10.09
N PHE A 76 23.74 -7.16 -9.08
CA PHE A 76 23.31 -8.26 -8.20
C PHE A 76 22.02 -7.91 -7.47
N LYS A 77 21.93 -6.69 -6.91
CA LYS A 77 20.72 -6.20 -6.23
C LYS A 77 19.52 -6.16 -7.17
N SER A 78 19.71 -5.68 -8.40
CA SER A 78 18.62 -5.51 -9.36
C SER A 78 18.10 -6.81 -9.98
N ILE A 79 18.96 -7.81 -10.21
CA ILE A 79 18.60 -9.03 -10.96
C ILE A 79 18.46 -10.26 -10.06
N VAL A 80 19.40 -10.48 -9.13
CA VAL A 80 19.44 -11.69 -8.30
C VAL A 80 18.69 -11.46 -7.01
N ARG A 81 19.00 -10.37 -6.29
CA ARG A 81 18.36 -10.06 -5.01
C ARG A 81 16.88 -9.77 -5.18
N SER A 82 16.47 -9.05 -6.22
CA SER A 82 15.05 -8.83 -6.53
C SER A 82 14.27 -10.13 -6.74
N LYS A 83 14.88 -11.14 -7.40
CA LYS A 83 14.28 -12.46 -7.61
C LYS A 83 14.10 -13.24 -6.31
N VAL A 84 15.08 -13.14 -5.43
CA VAL A 84 15.07 -13.78 -4.11
C VAL A 84 14.10 -13.07 -3.16
N ASP A 85 14.09 -11.73 -3.13
CA ASP A 85 13.24 -10.93 -2.25
C ASP A 85 11.74 -11.08 -2.59
N TYR A 86 11.40 -11.40 -3.84
CA TYR A 86 10.02 -11.59 -4.27
C TYR A 86 9.33 -12.72 -3.51
N GLY A 87 8.34 -12.37 -2.67
CA GLY A 87 7.62 -13.34 -1.86
C GLY A 87 8.37 -13.83 -0.62
N ALA A 88 9.53 -13.25 -0.28
CA ALA A 88 10.33 -13.65 0.89
C ALA A 88 9.57 -13.49 2.23
N ILE A 89 8.59 -12.58 2.29
CA ILE A 89 7.69 -12.44 3.45
C ILE A 89 6.84 -13.72 3.63
N ALA A 90 6.46 -14.40 2.55
CA ALA A 90 5.71 -15.65 2.60
C ALA A 90 6.65 -16.85 2.83
N TYR A 91 7.58 -17.10 1.90
CA TYR A 91 8.37 -18.34 1.90
C TYR A 91 9.64 -18.27 2.77
N GLY A 92 10.07 -17.09 3.22
CA GLY A 92 11.31 -16.90 4.00
C GLY A 92 11.30 -17.53 5.39
N GLY A 93 10.22 -18.22 5.76
CA GLY A 93 10.10 -19.06 6.96
C GLY A 93 10.28 -20.54 6.68
N THR A 94 10.72 -20.89 5.48
CA THR A 94 11.08 -22.26 5.12
C THR A 94 12.24 -22.79 5.97
N SER A 95 12.57 -24.08 5.83
CA SER A 95 13.63 -24.73 6.59
C SER A 95 14.99 -24.04 6.40
N SER A 96 15.87 -24.18 7.40
CA SER A 96 17.26 -23.72 7.32
C SER A 96 17.99 -24.31 6.10
N THR A 97 17.68 -25.56 5.74
CA THR A 97 18.21 -26.21 4.54
C THR A 97 17.81 -25.50 3.25
N ASN A 98 16.55 -25.08 3.13
CA ASN A 98 16.07 -24.33 1.96
C ASN A 98 16.63 -22.90 1.92
N ILE A 99 16.70 -22.22 3.07
CA ILE A 99 17.38 -20.92 3.17
C ILE A 99 18.85 -21.04 2.73
N ALA A 100 19.54 -22.09 3.18
CA ALA A 100 20.93 -22.33 2.82
C ALA A 100 21.14 -22.50 1.32
N LYS A 101 20.23 -23.16 0.58
CA LYS A 101 20.31 -23.28 -0.88
C LYS A 101 20.37 -21.91 -1.57
N ILE A 102 19.51 -20.98 -1.14
CA ILE A 102 19.48 -19.60 -1.67
C ILE A 102 20.80 -18.89 -1.33
N ASP A 103 21.20 -18.92 -0.07
CA ASP A 103 22.42 -18.24 0.37
C ASP A 103 23.67 -18.81 -0.32
N ILE A 104 23.75 -20.11 -0.57
CA ILE A 104 24.88 -20.73 -1.30
C ILE A 104 25.03 -20.11 -2.70
N VAL A 105 23.94 -20.01 -3.47
CA VAL A 105 24.00 -19.44 -4.82
C VAL A 105 24.30 -17.94 -4.77
N CYS A 106 23.66 -17.20 -3.88
CA CYS A 106 23.95 -15.77 -3.71
C CYS A 106 25.43 -15.54 -3.36
N ARG A 107 25.96 -16.22 -2.35
CA ARG A 107 27.38 -16.10 -1.95
C ARG A 107 28.34 -16.52 -3.06
N GLY A 108 27.98 -17.51 -3.87
CA GLY A 108 28.77 -17.89 -5.04
C GLY A 108 28.91 -16.72 -6.02
N ILE A 109 27.83 -15.97 -6.26
CA ILE A 109 27.85 -14.78 -7.11
C ILE A 109 28.64 -13.64 -6.46
N LEU A 110 28.41 -13.38 -5.17
CA LEU A 110 29.12 -12.32 -4.45
C LEU A 110 30.64 -12.54 -4.41
N ARG A 111 31.10 -13.80 -4.25
CA ARG A 111 32.53 -14.13 -4.35
C ARG A 111 33.11 -13.82 -5.73
N MET A 112 32.38 -14.10 -6.81
CA MET A 112 32.83 -13.74 -8.16
C MET A 112 32.95 -12.23 -8.33
N ILE A 113 31.99 -11.46 -7.78
CA ILE A 113 32.01 -9.99 -7.82
C ILE A 113 33.24 -9.43 -7.11
N LEU A 114 33.60 -9.99 -5.94
CA LEU A 114 34.79 -9.57 -5.18
C LEU A 114 36.11 -10.11 -5.73
N GLY A 115 36.08 -11.15 -6.58
CA GLY A 115 37.27 -11.95 -6.86
C GLY A 115 37.79 -12.72 -5.63
N ALA A 116 36.92 -13.00 -4.66
CA ALA A 116 37.30 -13.59 -3.38
C ALA A 116 37.47 -15.11 -3.46
N PHE A 117 38.42 -15.65 -2.66
CA PHE A 117 38.62 -17.09 -2.54
C PHE A 117 37.43 -17.81 -1.92
N LYS A 118 37.31 -19.12 -2.17
CA LYS A 118 36.28 -19.95 -1.53
C LYS A 118 36.44 -19.98 0.00
N SER A 119 37.67 -19.88 0.49
CA SER A 119 38.03 -19.83 1.92
C SER A 119 37.71 -18.50 2.59
N THR A 120 37.42 -17.43 1.84
CA THR A 120 37.06 -16.13 2.42
C THR A 120 35.84 -16.29 3.33
N PRO A 121 35.92 -15.87 4.60
CA PRO A 121 34.82 -15.91 5.55
C PRO A 121 33.56 -15.23 5.00
N VAL A 122 32.41 -15.83 5.30
CA VAL A 122 31.11 -15.36 4.77
C VAL A 122 30.79 -13.95 5.25
N ASP A 123 31.10 -13.63 6.50
CA ASP A 123 30.81 -12.32 7.09
C ASP A 123 31.61 -11.19 6.43
N ILE A 124 32.86 -11.46 6.03
CA ILE A 124 33.71 -10.50 5.31
C ILE A 124 33.11 -10.17 3.94
N ILE A 125 32.64 -11.19 3.19
CA ILE A 125 32.01 -10.98 1.87
C ILE A 125 30.79 -10.05 1.97
N TYR A 126 29.98 -10.23 3.00
CA TYR A 126 28.79 -9.40 3.23
C TYR A 126 29.16 -7.99 3.70
N ALA A 127 30.17 -7.86 4.57
CA ALA A 127 30.66 -6.58 5.05
C ALA A 127 31.23 -5.72 3.91
N ASP A 128 32.14 -6.27 3.09
CA ASP A 128 32.79 -5.54 1.99
C ASP A 128 31.81 -5.06 0.92
N LEU A 129 30.74 -5.83 0.66
CA LEU A 129 29.73 -5.47 -0.34
C LEU A 129 28.56 -4.66 0.22
N GLY A 130 28.51 -4.43 1.53
CA GLY A 130 27.37 -3.77 2.18
C GLY A 130 26.06 -4.52 1.95
N LEU A 131 26.07 -5.84 2.15
CA LEU A 131 24.95 -6.75 1.92
C LEU A 131 24.67 -7.63 3.14
N GLU A 132 23.47 -8.20 3.20
CA GLU A 132 23.06 -9.08 4.29
C GLU A 132 22.70 -10.51 3.81
N PRO A 133 22.92 -11.55 4.65
CA PRO A 133 22.41 -12.90 4.40
C PRO A 133 20.90 -12.92 4.22
N PHE A 134 20.37 -13.90 3.47
CA PHE A 134 18.95 -13.96 3.12
C PHE A 134 18.04 -14.00 4.36
N LYS A 135 18.41 -14.73 5.41
CA LYS A 135 17.62 -14.77 6.65
C LYS A 135 17.45 -13.38 7.29
N LYS A 136 18.54 -12.60 7.39
CA LYS A 136 18.51 -11.22 7.92
C LYS A 136 17.69 -10.31 7.00
N ARG A 137 17.82 -10.49 5.69
CA ARG A 137 16.99 -9.79 4.69
C ARG A 137 15.50 -10.04 4.90
N CYS A 138 15.09 -11.29 5.09
CA CYS A 138 13.70 -11.64 5.34
C CYS A 138 13.17 -10.98 6.61
N GLN A 139 13.97 -10.95 7.68
CA GLN A 139 13.59 -10.26 8.92
C GLN A 139 13.35 -8.77 8.66
N TRP A 140 14.28 -8.09 7.99
CA TRP A 140 14.11 -6.67 7.65
C TRP A 140 12.88 -6.40 6.78
N LEU A 141 12.63 -7.23 5.76
CA LEU A 141 11.45 -7.11 4.88
C LEU A 141 10.15 -7.28 5.65
N LYS A 142 10.07 -8.26 6.56
CA LYS A 142 8.90 -8.46 7.43
C LYS A 142 8.68 -7.28 8.36
N ALA A 143 9.72 -6.82 9.04
CA ALA A 143 9.63 -5.69 9.96
C ALA A 143 9.10 -4.44 9.24
N ARG A 144 9.72 -4.10 8.11
CA ARG A 144 9.31 -2.99 7.26
C ARG A 144 7.87 -3.12 6.77
N TYR A 145 7.43 -4.33 6.39
CA TYR A 145 6.05 -4.57 5.98
C TYR A 145 5.08 -4.34 7.13
N LEU A 146 5.34 -4.87 8.32
CA LEU A 146 4.48 -4.74 9.49
C LEU A 146 4.38 -3.29 9.99
N ILE A 147 5.48 -2.53 10.00
CA ILE A 147 5.48 -1.10 10.34
C ILE A 147 4.70 -0.27 9.30
N LYS A 148 4.71 -0.67 8.03
CA LYS A 148 3.85 -0.03 7.02
C LYS A 148 2.39 -0.42 7.20
N LEU A 149 2.14 -1.69 7.52
CA LEU A 149 0.80 -2.23 7.76
C LEU A 149 0.15 -1.51 8.93
N SER A 150 0.88 -1.24 10.02
CA SER A 150 0.35 -0.54 11.20
C SER A 150 -0.17 0.87 10.91
N LYS A 151 0.33 1.51 9.85
CA LYS A 151 -0.11 2.82 9.37
C LYS A 151 -1.24 2.74 8.34
N ASN A 152 -1.66 1.54 7.94
CA ASN A 152 -2.69 1.33 6.93
C ASN A 152 -3.82 0.40 7.43
N PRO A 153 -4.73 0.94 8.25
CA PRO A 153 -5.96 0.29 8.70
C PRO A 153 -6.80 -0.43 7.65
N THR A 154 -6.84 0.07 6.41
CA THR A 154 -7.72 -0.44 5.36
C THR A 154 -7.18 -1.72 4.71
N ASN A 155 -5.92 -2.07 4.99
CA ASN A 155 -5.34 -3.30 4.48
C ASN A 155 -6.03 -4.52 5.11
N SER A 156 -6.40 -5.51 4.29
CA SER A 156 -7.04 -6.74 4.75
C SER A 156 -6.23 -7.55 5.77
N THR A 157 -4.92 -7.33 5.85
CA THR A 157 -4.02 -8.00 6.80
C THR A 157 -3.93 -7.27 8.14
N TYR A 158 -4.44 -6.03 8.25
CA TYR A 158 -4.40 -5.24 9.48
C TYR A 158 -5.13 -5.93 10.63
N GLN A 159 -6.39 -6.32 10.39
CA GLN A 159 -7.24 -6.95 11.41
C GLN A 159 -6.65 -8.28 11.90
N PRO A 160 -6.23 -9.22 11.02
CA PRO A 160 -5.52 -10.42 11.46
C PRO A 160 -4.28 -10.14 12.32
N ALA A 161 -3.47 -9.13 11.96
CA ALA A 161 -2.28 -8.78 12.73
C ALA A 161 -2.64 -8.19 14.11
N TYR A 162 -3.63 -7.30 14.17
CA TYR A 162 -4.15 -6.73 15.41
C TYR A 162 -4.68 -7.83 16.35
N HIS A 163 -5.51 -8.73 15.83
CA HIS A 163 -6.03 -9.86 16.62
C HIS A 163 -4.94 -10.80 17.09
N HIS A 164 -3.93 -11.07 16.26
CA HIS A 164 -2.80 -11.92 16.62
C HIS A 164 -1.95 -11.34 17.76
N ILE A 165 -1.81 -10.00 17.82
CA ILE A 165 -1.12 -9.33 18.94
C ILE A 165 -1.97 -9.39 20.21
N LYS A 166 -3.28 -9.07 20.11
CA LYS A 166 -4.17 -9.01 21.28
C LYS A 166 -4.44 -10.39 21.89
N ASN A 167 -4.61 -11.39 21.03
CA ASN A 167 -4.87 -12.77 21.42
C ASN A 167 -3.85 -13.68 20.72
N PRO A 168 -2.63 -13.80 21.26
CA PRO A 168 -1.58 -14.63 20.66
C PRO A 168 -2.05 -16.08 20.57
N LYS A 169 -2.10 -16.59 19.34
CA LYS A 169 -2.40 -18.00 19.11
C LYS A 169 -1.14 -18.83 19.33
N GLU A 170 -1.24 -19.87 20.15
CA GLU A 170 -0.22 -20.91 20.23
C GLU A 170 -0.28 -21.80 18.99
N TRP A 171 0.88 -21.98 18.35
CA TRP A 171 1.01 -22.80 17.14
C TRP A 171 1.84 -24.05 17.46
N PRO A 172 1.46 -25.21 16.91
CA PRO A 172 2.32 -26.39 16.97
C PRO A 172 3.72 -26.09 16.39
N PRO A 173 4.76 -26.77 16.89
CA PRO A 173 6.09 -26.69 16.29
C PRO A 173 6.01 -26.94 14.78
N ARG A 174 6.61 -26.06 13.97
CA ARG A 174 6.62 -26.06 12.50
C ARG A 174 5.33 -25.59 11.79
N SER A 175 4.34 -25.11 12.53
CA SER A 175 3.12 -24.49 11.97
C SER A 175 2.99 -22.99 12.28
N ILE A 176 4.04 -22.40 12.88
CA ILE A 176 4.08 -20.97 13.18
C ILE A 176 4.10 -20.17 11.87
N PRO A 177 3.14 -19.26 11.63
CA PRO A 177 3.18 -18.39 10.47
C PRO A 177 4.47 -17.57 10.44
N ASN A 178 5.10 -17.48 9.27
CA ASN A 178 6.41 -16.85 9.11
C ASN A 178 6.51 -15.40 9.61
N ILE A 179 5.39 -14.66 9.58
CA ILE A 179 5.30 -13.27 10.04
C ILE A 179 5.15 -13.18 11.57
N SER A 180 4.58 -14.20 12.22
CA SER A 180 4.22 -14.20 13.64
C SER A 180 5.39 -13.86 14.59
N PRO A 181 6.60 -14.44 14.43
CA PRO A 181 7.71 -14.10 15.32
C PRO A 181 8.09 -12.63 15.25
N MET A 182 8.23 -12.08 14.04
CA MET A 182 8.56 -10.67 13.84
C MET A 182 7.46 -9.74 14.35
N LEU A 183 6.19 -10.13 14.20
CA LEU A 183 5.07 -9.39 14.76
C LEU A 183 5.13 -9.32 16.28
N SER A 184 5.52 -10.43 16.93
CA SER A 184 5.66 -10.51 18.39
C SER A 184 6.85 -9.68 18.86
N GLU A 185 7.98 -9.74 18.17
CA GLU A 185 9.16 -8.89 18.44
C GLU A 185 8.82 -7.41 18.35
N LEU A 186 8.10 -6.99 17.31
CA LEU A 186 7.69 -5.59 17.15
C LEU A 186 6.66 -5.15 18.19
N ALA A 187 5.70 -6.01 18.54
CA ALA A 187 4.72 -5.70 19.57
C ALA A 187 5.35 -5.58 20.97
N ALA A 188 6.44 -6.31 21.24
CA ALA A 188 7.21 -6.16 22.48
C ALA A 188 7.94 -4.81 22.54
N LEU A 189 8.33 -4.24 21.39
CA LEU A 189 8.97 -2.92 21.31
C LEU A 189 7.96 -1.76 21.35
N ASP A 190 6.80 -1.93 20.70
CA ASP A 190 5.72 -0.96 20.70
C ASP A 190 4.36 -1.67 20.87
N PRO A 191 3.84 -1.76 22.11
CA PRO A 191 2.54 -2.39 22.37
C PRO A 191 1.36 -1.70 21.67
N ASN A 192 1.53 -0.45 21.26
CA ASN A 192 0.52 0.37 20.59
C ASN A 192 0.71 0.42 19.06
N LEU A 193 1.57 -0.44 18.51
CA LEU A 193 1.86 -0.48 17.08
C LEU A 193 0.58 -0.65 16.26
N PHE A 194 -0.31 -1.56 16.66
CA PHE A 194 -1.63 -1.73 16.05
C PHE A 194 -2.71 -1.23 17.02
N LYS A 195 -3.55 -0.32 16.55
CA LYS A 195 -4.57 0.36 17.35
C LYS A 195 -5.95 -0.15 16.97
N THR A 196 -6.87 -0.09 17.94
CA THR A 196 -8.29 -0.27 17.65
C THR A 196 -8.69 0.74 16.58
N LEU A 197 -9.23 0.24 15.47
CA LEU A 197 -9.74 1.15 14.46
C LEU A 197 -10.98 1.83 15.03
N PRO A 198 -11.03 3.17 15.07
CA PRO A 198 -12.25 3.87 15.37
C PRO A 198 -13.33 3.54 14.33
N ASP A 199 -14.58 3.49 14.80
CA ASP A 199 -15.73 2.91 14.11
C ASP A 199 -16.06 3.57 12.74
N TYR A 200 -15.51 4.77 12.49
CA TYR A 200 -15.67 5.46 11.22
C TYR A 200 -15.13 4.68 10.00
N PHE A 201 -14.16 3.77 10.17
CA PHE A 201 -13.70 2.91 9.06
C PHE A 201 -14.74 1.85 8.67
N ALA A 202 -15.51 1.33 9.63
CA ALA A 202 -16.61 0.40 9.35
C ALA A 202 -17.78 1.10 8.63
N GLN A 203 -17.94 2.41 8.87
CA GLN A 203 -18.95 3.25 8.21
C GLN A 203 -18.58 3.58 6.76
N ARG A 204 -17.29 3.61 6.39
CA ARG A 204 -16.82 3.85 5.02
C ARG A 204 -16.98 2.61 4.13
N LYS A 205 -18.17 2.41 3.60
CA LYS A 205 -18.38 1.50 2.46
C LYS A 205 -17.84 2.15 1.19
N ILE A 206 -16.55 1.93 0.89
CA ILE A 206 -15.96 2.40 -0.37
C ILE A 206 -16.73 1.70 -1.50
N PRO A 207 -17.39 2.47 -2.39
CA PRO A 207 -18.06 1.87 -3.54
C PRO A 207 -17.04 1.11 -4.40
N PRO A 208 -17.42 0.00 -5.03
CA PRO A 208 -16.50 -0.67 -5.93
C PRO A 208 -16.10 0.28 -7.07
N PRO A 209 -14.91 0.12 -7.68
CA PRO A 209 -14.41 1.06 -8.69
C PRO A 209 -15.30 1.17 -9.95
N TRP A 210 -16.22 0.23 -10.15
CA TRP A 210 -17.21 0.24 -11.24
C TRP A 210 -18.56 0.86 -10.88
N SER A 211 -18.77 1.32 -9.65
CA SER A 211 -20.01 2.01 -9.29
C SER A 211 -19.97 3.49 -9.72
N SER A 212 -21.09 4.01 -10.19
CA SER A 212 -21.25 5.44 -10.44
C SER A 212 -21.00 6.24 -9.17
N ALA A 213 -20.19 7.29 -9.27
CA ALA A 213 -19.96 8.18 -8.15
C ALA A 213 -21.29 8.82 -7.70
N PRO A 214 -21.52 8.97 -6.39
CA PRO A 214 -22.76 9.53 -5.86
C PRO A 214 -22.93 11.03 -6.17
N HIS A 215 -21.87 11.70 -6.63
CA HIS A 215 -21.80 13.14 -6.85
C HIS A 215 -21.23 13.43 -8.24
N LYS A 216 -21.77 14.45 -8.90
CA LYS A 216 -21.22 14.94 -10.18
C LYS A 216 -20.03 15.84 -9.86
N THR A 217 -19.03 15.87 -10.76
CA THR A 217 -17.92 16.81 -10.65
C THR A 217 -17.58 17.30 -12.05
N SER A 218 -17.39 18.60 -12.19
CA SER A 218 -16.91 19.22 -13.42
C SER A 218 -15.63 19.99 -13.17
N TYR A 219 -14.67 19.89 -14.08
CA TYR A 219 -13.49 20.75 -14.07
C TYR A 219 -13.82 22.09 -14.70
N PHE A 220 -13.29 23.17 -14.12
CA PHE A 220 -13.36 24.47 -14.76
C PHE A 220 -12.63 24.43 -16.11
N PRO A 221 -13.21 24.92 -17.21
CA PRO A 221 -12.68 24.78 -18.57
C PRO A 221 -11.52 25.77 -18.84
N MET A 222 -10.59 25.89 -17.88
CA MET A 222 -9.42 26.74 -17.92
C MET A 222 -8.39 26.31 -16.88
N SER A 223 -7.11 26.34 -17.23
CA SER A 223 -6.04 26.09 -16.26
C SER A 223 -5.84 27.30 -15.34
N LYS A 224 -5.36 27.04 -14.11
CA LYS A 224 -5.06 28.11 -13.13
C LYS A 224 -4.10 29.18 -13.68
N LYS A 225 -3.05 28.76 -14.40
CA LYS A 225 -2.07 29.70 -14.98
C LYS A 225 -2.73 30.62 -16.02
N PHE A 226 -3.59 30.07 -16.87
CA PHE A 226 -4.29 30.84 -17.89
C PHE A 226 -5.33 31.78 -17.27
N ALA A 227 -6.06 31.33 -16.25
CA ALA A 227 -7.04 32.15 -15.53
C ALA A 227 -6.41 33.34 -14.80
N GLN A 228 -5.19 33.18 -14.27
CA GLN A 228 -4.45 34.28 -13.62
C GLN A 228 -4.03 35.38 -14.61
N VAL A 229 -3.67 34.98 -15.83
CA VAL A 229 -3.30 35.91 -16.91
C VAL A 229 -4.55 36.55 -17.53
N ASN A 230 -5.62 35.79 -17.74
CA ASN A 230 -6.85 36.26 -18.37
C ASN A 230 -8.05 36.25 -17.40
N GLN A 231 -8.00 37.16 -16.41
CA GLN A 231 -8.99 37.22 -15.34
C GLN A 231 -10.39 37.60 -15.83
N SER A 232 -10.50 38.44 -16.86
CA SER A 232 -11.77 38.85 -17.45
C SER A 232 -12.49 37.67 -18.10
N GLU A 233 -11.77 36.87 -18.89
CA GLU A 233 -12.30 35.65 -19.50
C GLU A 233 -12.68 34.59 -18.45
N ALA A 234 -11.86 34.42 -17.41
CA ALA A 234 -12.16 33.52 -16.30
C ALA A 234 -13.45 33.93 -15.57
N ARG A 235 -13.63 35.22 -15.27
CA ARG A 235 -14.86 35.76 -14.65
C ARG A 235 -16.08 35.59 -15.57
N ALA A 236 -15.94 35.84 -16.87
CA ALA A 236 -17.01 35.64 -17.83
C ALA A 236 -17.46 34.16 -17.89
N LYS A 237 -16.51 33.22 -17.96
CA LYS A 237 -16.81 31.79 -17.95
C LYS A 237 -17.43 31.33 -16.64
N MET A 238 -16.93 31.81 -15.49
CA MET A 238 -17.48 31.49 -14.18
C MET A 238 -18.91 32.02 -14.02
N SER A 239 -19.14 33.29 -14.35
CA SER A 239 -20.48 33.88 -14.28
C SER A 239 -21.46 33.19 -15.23
N HIS A 240 -21.02 32.78 -16.41
CA HIS A 240 -21.83 31.96 -17.32
C HIS A 240 -22.18 30.61 -16.69
N ALA A 241 -21.20 29.89 -16.12
CA ALA A 241 -21.45 28.60 -15.46
C ALA A 241 -22.43 28.73 -14.27
N LEU A 242 -22.27 29.76 -13.44
CA LEU A 242 -23.16 30.01 -12.29
C LEU A 242 -24.60 30.38 -12.70
N LYS A 243 -24.80 30.97 -13.88
CA LYS A 243 -26.13 31.31 -14.42
C LYS A 243 -26.90 30.11 -14.95
N HIS A 244 -26.21 29.06 -15.39
CA HIS A 244 -26.82 27.81 -15.88
C HIS A 244 -27.22 26.85 -14.76
N LEU A 245 -26.86 27.16 -13.50
CA LEU A 245 -27.30 26.39 -12.35
C LEU A 245 -28.77 26.71 -12.02
N PRO A 246 -29.58 25.70 -11.61
CA PRO A 246 -30.95 25.93 -11.15
C PRO A 246 -31.02 27.01 -10.07
N HIS A 247 -32.09 27.82 -10.07
CA HIS A 247 -32.30 28.87 -9.05
C HIS A 247 -32.44 28.33 -7.63
N THR A 248 -32.74 27.03 -7.48
CA THR A 248 -32.82 26.31 -6.20
C THR A 248 -31.46 25.82 -5.69
N THR A 249 -30.36 26.11 -6.40
CA THR A 249 -29.02 25.62 -6.05
C THR A 249 -28.35 26.52 -5.03
N ILE A 250 -27.90 25.97 -3.90
CA ILE A 250 -27.03 26.69 -2.97
C ILE A 250 -25.60 26.68 -3.55
N LYS A 251 -25.04 27.88 -3.74
CA LYS A 251 -23.68 28.07 -4.27
C LYS A 251 -22.71 28.31 -3.12
N GLY A 252 -21.78 27.38 -2.93
CA GLY A 252 -20.72 27.48 -1.93
C GLY A 252 -19.33 27.52 -2.53
N TYR A 253 -18.41 28.13 -1.79
CA TYR A 253 -16.99 28.20 -2.12
C TYR A 253 -16.19 27.71 -0.92
N THR A 254 -15.16 26.91 -1.15
CA THR A 254 -14.25 26.51 -0.08
C THR A 254 -12.81 26.69 -0.52
N ASP A 255 -11.95 26.99 0.44
CA ASP A 255 -10.51 27.16 0.20
C ASP A 255 -9.69 26.61 1.38
N GLY A 256 -8.47 26.19 1.07
CA GLY A 256 -7.49 25.68 2.01
C GLY A 256 -6.16 26.42 1.85
N SER A 257 -5.52 26.77 2.96
CA SER A 257 -4.23 27.45 2.95
C SER A 257 -3.24 26.73 3.86
N VAL A 258 -1.99 26.69 3.43
CA VAL A 258 -0.86 26.15 4.19
C VAL A 258 0.26 27.16 4.17
N SER A 259 0.76 27.47 5.37
CA SER A 259 1.96 28.27 5.60
C SER A 259 2.99 27.42 6.37
N SER A 260 4.18 27.97 6.59
CA SER A 260 5.22 27.30 7.41
C SER A 260 4.80 27.08 8.86
N LEU A 261 3.85 27.88 9.37
CA LEU A 261 3.46 27.92 10.78
C LEU A 261 2.06 27.36 11.02
N SER A 262 1.18 27.41 10.04
CA SER A 262 -0.23 27.05 10.21
C SER A 262 -0.86 26.51 8.94
N THR A 263 -1.86 25.66 9.12
CA THR A 263 -2.74 25.17 8.07
C THR A 263 -4.16 25.57 8.43
N SER A 264 -4.91 26.12 7.49
CA SER A 264 -6.28 26.58 7.71
C SER A 264 -7.20 26.25 6.54
N CYS A 265 -8.51 26.24 6.79
CA CYS A 265 -9.54 26.06 5.78
C CYS A 265 -10.69 27.04 6.02
N ALA A 266 -11.42 27.38 4.96
CA ALA A 266 -12.59 28.24 5.02
C ALA A 266 -13.66 27.82 4.02
N TYR A 267 -14.91 28.21 4.30
CA TYR A 267 -16.01 28.18 3.33
C TYR A 267 -16.83 29.47 3.38
N THR A 268 -17.57 29.72 2.31
CA THR A 268 -18.61 30.76 2.26
C THR A 268 -19.76 30.34 1.37
N PHE A 269 -20.98 30.70 1.79
CA PHE A 269 -22.22 30.62 1.04
C PHE A 269 -22.82 32.02 0.92
N PRO A 270 -22.53 32.77 -0.15
CA PRO A 270 -22.90 34.18 -0.26
C PRO A 270 -24.42 34.43 -0.20
N GLU A 271 -25.23 33.51 -0.74
CA GLU A 271 -26.69 33.68 -0.87
C GLU A 271 -27.40 33.57 0.48
N ILE A 272 -26.91 32.72 1.39
CA ILE A 272 -27.42 32.56 2.76
C ILE A 272 -26.60 33.34 3.80
N LYS A 273 -25.58 34.09 3.36
CA LYS A 273 -24.66 34.88 4.20
C LYS A 273 -23.94 34.09 5.30
N GLU A 274 -23.69 32.81 5.05
CA GLU A 274 -22.96 31.93 5.96
C GLU A 274 -21.49 31.81 5.57
N GLN A 275 -20.60 31.84 6.54
CA GLN A 275 -19.16 31.69 6.32
C GLN A 275 -18.47 31.14 7.57
N GLY A 276 -17.36 30.45 7.38
CA GLY A 276 -16.59 29.90 8.49
C GLY A 276 -15.13 29.65 8.13
N ALA A 277 -14.25 29.72 9.13
CA ALA A 277 -12.82 29.45 8.97
C ALA A 277 -12.26 28.76 10.22
N TRP A 278 -11.34 27.82 10.01
CA TRP A 278 -10.73 27.02 11.07
C TRP A 278 -9.24 26.83 10.86
N TYR A 279 -8.49 26.75 11.96
CA TYR A 279 -7.12 26.25 11.98
C TYR A 279 -7.12 24.73 12.17
N LEU A 280 -6.23 24.06 11.44
CA LEU A 280 -5.99 22.63 11.54
C LEU A 280 -4.71 22.33 12.33
N THR A 281 -4.55 21.07 12.71
CA THR A 281 -3.36 20.60 13.43
C THR A 281 -2.07 20.99 12.70
N PRO A 282 -1.06 21.55 13.38
CA PRO A 282 0.23 21.88 12.78
C PRO A 282 0.85 20.69 12.04
N GLY A 283 1.36 20.92 10.83
CA GLY A 283 1.89 19.88 9.95
C GLY A 283 0.88 19.22 9.00
N SER A 284 -0.40 19.62 9.05
CA SER A 284 -1.42 19.20 8.08
C SER A 284 -1.09 19.72 6.67
N ASN A 285 -1.26 18.87 5.66
CA ASN A 285 -0.97 19.25 4.26
C ASN A 285 -2.17 19.98 3.60
N ILE A 286 -1.92 20.55 2.41
CA ILE A 286 -2.92 21.32 1.66
C ILE A 286 -4.16 20.51 1.30
N LEU A 287 -3.98 19.23 0.96
CA LEU A 287 -5.11 18.32 0.68
C LEU A 287 -6.02 18.17 1.90
N THR A 288 -5.45 18.07 3.10
CA THR A 288 -6.20 17.97 4.35
C THR A 288 -6.99 19.26 4.60
N ALA A 289 -6.37 20.42 4.32
CA ALA A 289 -7.03 21.72 4.44
C ALA A 289 -8.25 21.84 3.52
N GLU A 290 -8.07 21.54 2.23
CA GLU A 290 -9.16 21.59 1.24
C GLU A 290 -10.30 20.63 1.58
N LEU A 291 -9.98 19.38 1.96
CA LEU A 291 -11.00 18.40 2.37
C LEU A 291 -11.76 18.82 3.62
N HIS A 292 -11.08 19.44 4.59
CA HIS A 292 -11.75 19.92 5.80
C HIS A 292 -12.65 21.12 5.53
N GLY A 293 -12.28 21.99 4.58
CA GLY A 293 -13.13 23.07 4.09
C GLY A 293 -14.44 22.55 3.47
N ILE A 294 -14.34 21.52 2.61
CA ILE A 294 -15.52 20.83 2.04
C ILE A 294 -16.38 20.22 3.14
N PHE A 295 -15.77 19.52 4.09
CA PHE A 295 -16.49 18.89 5.20
C PHE A 295 -17.29 19.92 6.01
N LYS A 296 -16.67 21.05 6.34
CA LYS A 296 -17.32 22.14 7.09
C LYS A 296 -18.45 22.82 6.31
N ALA A 297 -18.27 22.99 5.00
CA ALA A 297 -19.34 23.50 4.14
C ALA A 297 -20.56 22.56 4.13
N LEU A 298 -20.33 21.25 4.02
CA LEU A 298 -21.41 20.24 4.03
C LEU A 298 -22.10 20.11 5.39
N GLU A 299 -21.34 20.13 6.49
CA GLU A 299 -21.87 20.13 7.86
C GLU A 299 -22.82 21.32 8.06
N THR A 300 -22.45 22.49 7.57
CA THR A 300 -23.28 23.70 7.65
C THR A 300 -24.56 23.56 6.83
N CYS A 301 -24.48 23.05 5.60
CA CYS A 301 -25.68 22.80 4.79
C CYS A 301 -26.60 21.73 5.38
N TYR A 302 -26.04 20.73 6.07
CA TYR A 302 -26.84 19.68 6.70
C TYR A 302 -27.76 20.21 7.79
N HIS A 303 -27.37 21.30 8.45
CA HIS A 303 -28.16 21.96 9.50
C HIS A 303 -29.15 23.01 8.99
N LEU A 304 -29.22 23.25 7.68
CA LEU A 304 -30.24 24.10 7.07
C LEU A 304 -31.55 23.31 6.90
N ASP A 305 -32.67 23.93 7.28
CA ASP A 305 -34.01 23.31 7.33
C ASP A 305 -34.40 22.69 5.96
N PRO A 306 -35.08 21.53 5.92
CA PRO A 306 -35.36 20.79 4.69
C PRO A 306 -36.51 21.46 3.91
N GLY A 307 -36.18 22.52 3.17
CA GLY A 307 -36.96 22.94 2.01
C GLY A 307 -36.88 21.89 0.88
N PRO A 308 -37.62 22.07 -0.24
CA PRO A 308 -37.60 21.10 -1.34
C PRO A 308 -36.17 20.88 -1.83
N THR A 309 -35.87 19.68 -2.36
CA THR A 309 -34.53 19.24 -2.82
C THR A 309 -33.73 20.35 -3.51
N GLN A 310 -32.87 21.00 -2.73
CA GLN A 310 -31.93 22.01 -3.20
C GLN A 310 -30.66 21.27 -3.65
N GLU A 311 -30.13 21.62 -4.82
CA GLU A 311 -28.82 21.12 -5.24
C GLU A 311 -27.74 21.94 -4.52
N LEU A 312 -26.64 21.31 -4.13
CA LEU A 312 -25.49 22.02 -3.59
C LEU A 312 -24.34 21.93 -4.58
N THR A 313 -23.87 23.09 -5.03
CA THR A 313 -22.66 23.19 -5.87
C THR A 313 -21.55 23.85 -5.07
N LEU A 314 -20.46 23.11 -4.84
CA LEU A 314 -19.26 23.61 -4.18
C LEU A 314 -18.16 23.88 -5.20
N THR A 315 -17.76 25.14 -5.30
CA THR A 315 -16.60 25.53 -6.12
C THR A 315 -15.33 25.46 -5.28
N LEU A 316 -14.30 24.86 -5.87
CA LEU A 316 -13.03 24.54 -5.23
C LEU A 316 -11.87 25.06 -6.07
N HIS A 317 -10.79 25.46 -5.41
CA HIS A 317 -9.56 25.89 -6.07
C HIS A 317 -8.57 24.73 -6.31
N GLY A 318 -8.70 23.60 -5.59
CA GLY A 318 -7.79 22.45 -5.65
C GLY A 318 -8.37 21.18 -6.28
N SER A 319 -7.67 20.64 -7.28
CA SER A 319 -7.99 19.37 -7.97
C SER A 319 -7.84 18.10 -7.09
N PRO A 320 -6.86 18.00 -6.17
CA PRO A 320 -6.68 16.79 -5.34
C PRO A 320 -7.82 16.52 -4.36
N ALA A 321 -8.42 17.57 -3.78
CA ALA A 321 -9.52 17.41 -2.83
C ALA A 321 -10.81 16.92 -3.49
N THR A 322 -11.10 17.35 -4.71
CA THR A 322 -12.26 16.87 -5.49
C THR A 322 -12.21 15.35 -5.70
N LEU A 323 -11.04 14.82 -6.05
CA LEU A 323 -10.83 13.38 -6.26
C LEU A 323 -10.95 12.58 -4.96
N ALA A 324 -10.47 13.12 -3.84
CA ALA A 324 -10.57 12.49 -2.53
C ALA A 324 -12.00 12.56 -1.95
N PHE A 325 -12.76 13.62 -2.22
CA PHE A 325 -14.16 13.75 -1.84
C PHE A 325 -15.02 12.69 -2.54
N LEU A 326 -14.84 12.49 -3.84
CA LEU A 326 -15.53 11.45 -4.64
C LEU A 326 -15.37 10.02 -4.09
N ALA A 327 -14.25 9.74 -3.44
CA ALA A 327 -13.98 8.44 -2.83
C ALA A 327 -14.76 8.19 -1.52
N THR A 328 -15.47 9.19 -1.00
CA THR A 328 -16.16 9.15 0.29
C THR A 328 -17.66 9.37 0.07
N LYS A 329 -18.46 8.35 0.31
CA LYS A 329 -19.93 8.49 0.34
C LYS A 329 -20.29 9.17 1.67
N MET A 330 -20.39 10.50 1.70
CA MET A 330 -20.95 11.17 2.86
C MET A 330 -22.47 10.93 2.89
N LEU A 331 -22.98 10.57 4.07
CA LEU A 331 -24.40 10.38 4.34
C LEU A 331 -25.08 11.75 4.39
N THR A 332 -25.45 12.29 3.25
CA THR A 332 -26.35 13.44 3.19
C THR A 332 -27.39 13.18 2.10
N GLY A 333 -28.66 13.40 2.41
CA GLY A 333 -29.80 13.27 1.47
C GLY A 333 -29.82 14.31 0.35
N TRP A 334 -28.65 14.78 -0.07
CA TRP A 334 -28.42 15.88 -0.99
C TRP A 334 -27.67 15.39 -2.22
N GLN A 335 -28.12 15.77 -3.41
CA GLN A 335 -27.33 15.62 -4.64
C GLN A 335 -26.28 16.73 -4.66
N VAL A 336 -25.01 16.36 -4.43
CA VAL A 336 -23.87 17.25 -4.60
C VAL A 336 -23.40 17.17 -6.05
N THR A 337 -23.33 18.31 -6.74
CA THR A 337 -22.91 18.45 -8.15
C THR A 337 -21.67 19.31 -8.33
#